data_AF-S9QS48-F1
#
_entry.id   AF-S9QS48-F1
#
_cell.length_a   1.000
_cell.length_b   1.000
_cell.length_c   1.000
_cell.angle_alpha   90.00
_cell.angle_beta   90.00
_cell.angle_gamma   90.00
#
_symmetry.space_group_name_H-M   'P 1'
#
loop_
_entity.id
_entity.type
_entity.pdbx_description
1 polymer ?
#
loop_
_entity_poly.entity_id
_entity_poly.type
_entity_poly.pdbx_seq_one_letter_code
_entity_poly.pdbx_strand_id
1 'polypeptide(L)'
;MNFHVDTVDELELIGPDLPPTDLLVRLFHEEQPRVFDTQPVRFGCTCSEERVRNSLSIYSARDIEKMTTDEGIVTADCQFCGAHYRLDPATVGFEARK
;
A
#
# COMPACT_ATOMS: atom_id res chain seq x y z
N MET A 1 30.68 -4.21 -15.94
CA MET A 1 30.22 -3.23 -14.94
C MET A 1 29.83 -2.00 -15.74
N ASN A 2 28.56 -1.60 -15.73
CA ASN A 2 28.09 -0.48 -16.56
C ASN A 2 28.35 0.84 -15.83
N PHE A 3 29.51 1.43 -16.09
CA PHE A 3 29.96 2.69 -15.48
C PHE A 3 29.10 3.91 -15.85
N HIS A 4 28.23 3.81 -16.86
CA HIS A 4 27.32 4.89 -17.26
C HIS A 4 26.22 5.16 -16.23
N VAL A 5 25.77 4.15 -15.48
CA VAL A 5 24.74 4.35 -14.44
C VAL A 5 25.27 5.24 -13.31
N ASP A 6 26.58 5.21 -13.06
CA ASP A 6 27.21 6.01 -12.01
C ASP A 6 27.29 7.51 -12.37
N THR A 7 26.98 7.90 -13.62
CA THR A 7 26.99 9.30 -14.07
C THR A 7 25.61 9.96 -14.08
N VAL A 8 24.58 9.26 -13.58
CA VAL A 8 23.23 9.81 -13.46
C VAL A 8 23.16 10.81 -12.31
N ASP A 9 22.59 11.99 -12.56
CA ASP A 9 22.23 12.92 -11.50
C ASP A 9 20.88 12.54 -10.87
N GLU A 10 20.67 12.87 -9.59
CA GLU A 10 19.42 12.54 -8.88
C GLU A 10 18.19 13.15 -9.56
N LEU A 11 18.27 14.40 -10.03
CA LEU A 11 17.16 15.05 -10.73
C LEU A 11 16.91 14.48 -12.12
N GLU A 12 17.90 13.84 -12.74
CA GLU A 12 17.68 13.10 -13.99
C GLU A 12 16.91 11.80 -13.74
N LEU A 13 17.01 11.23 -12.54
CA LEU A 13 16.37 9.96 -12.18
C LEU A 13 14.95 10.13 -11.64
N ILE A 14 14.71 11.15 -10.81
CA ILE A 14 13.41 11.38 -10.13
C ILE A 14 12.75 12.72 -10.47
N GLY A 15 13.43 13.59 -11.21
CA GLY A 15 12.93 14.92 -11.55
C GLY A 15 11.91 14.93 -12.68
N PRO A 16 11.18 16.05 -12.86
CA PRO A 16 10.11 16.15 -13.84
C PRO A 16 10.61 16.45 -15.27
N ASP A 17 11.86 16.86 -15.42
CA ASP A 17 12.38 17.48 -16.64
C ASP A 17 12.91 16.46 -17.66
N LEU A 18 13.27 15.25 -17.21
CA LEU A 18 13.81 14.20 -18.07
C LEU A 18 12.94 12.93 -17.98
N PRO A 19 12.22 12.57 -19.06
CA PRO A 19 11.51 11.30 -19.11
C PRO A 19 12.48 10.10 -18.97
N PRO A 20 12.08 9.01 -18.28
CA PRO A 20 12.96 7.84 -18.10
C PRO A 20 13.46 7.22 -19.40
N THR A 21 12.67 7.30 -20.48
CA THR A 21 13.06 6.80 -21.81
C THR A 21 14.24 7.58 -22.39
N ASP A 22 14.27 8.89 -22.16
CA ASP A 22 15.27 9.80 -22.70
C ASP A 22 16.56 9.69 -21.88
N LEU A 23 16.44 9.43 -20.57
CA LEU A 23 17.58 9.08 -19.72
C LEU A 23 18.29 7.81 -20.21
N LEU A 24 17.55 6.76 -20.60
CA LEU A 24 18.16 5.54 -21.14
C LEU A 24 18.93 5.81 -22.43
N VAL A 25 18.38 6.65 -23.32
CA VAL A 25 19.09 7.06 -24.53
C VAL A 25 20.33 7.88 -24.18
N ARG A 26 20.26 8.84 -23.25
CA ARG A 26 21.42 9.62 -22.80
C ARG A 26 22.57 8.73 -22.31
N LEU A 27 22.24 7.76 -21.43
CA LEU A 27 23.22 6.90 -20.79
C LEU A 27 23.81 5.84 -21.73
N PHE A 28 23.03 5.33 -22.68
CA PHE A 28 23.40 4.17 -23.51
C PHE A 28 23.29 4.45 -25.01
N HIS A 29 23.44 5.71 -25.45
CA HIS A 29 23.27 6.10 -26.85
C HIS A 29 24.12 5.27 -27.84
N GLU A 30 25.32 4.82 -27.42
CA GLU A 30 26.20 3.97 -28.23
C GLU A 30 25.66 2.53 -28.41
N GLU A 31 24.82 2.06 -27.49
CA GLU A 31 24.29 0.68 -27.45
C GLU A 31 22.89 0.56 -28.09
N GLN A 32 22.29 1.67 -28.53
CA GLN A 32 20.96 1.72 -29.16
C GLN A 32 19.88 0.99 -28.34
N PRO A 33 19.53 1.49 -27.14
CA PRO A 33 18.65 0.81 -26.21
C PRO A 33 17.25 0.65 -26.79
N ARG A 34 16.67 -0.55 -26.64
CA ARG A 34 15.27 -0.80 -26.96
C ARG A 34 14.40 -0.55 -25.73
N VAL A 35 13.46 0.38 -25.84
CA VAL A 35 12.48 0.70 -24.79
C VAL A 35 11.22 -0.15 -24.99
N PHE A 36 10.66 -0.65 -23.89
CA PHE A 36 9.38 -1.38 -23.85
C PHE A 36 8.27 -0.54 -23.22
N ASP A 37 7.04 -1.04 -23.28
CA ASP A 37 5.89 -0.38 -22.67
C ASP A 37 6.07 -0.19 -21.16
N THR A 38 5.69 0.99 -20.69
CA THR A 38 5.79 1.34 -19.26
C THR A 38 4.83 0.51 -18.43
N GLN A 39 5.33 -0.04 -17.32
CA GLN A 39 4.48 -0.67 -16.31
C GLN A 39 4.10 0.37 -15.25
N PRO A 40 2.81 0.72 -15.09
CA PRO A 40 2.41 1.70 -14.10
C PRO A 40 2.56 1.14 -12.69
N VAL A 41 3.38 1.79 -11.88
CA VAL A 41 3.48 1.51 -10.44
C VAL A 41 2.38 2.28 -9.73
N ARG A 42 1.62 1.60 -8.88
CA ARG A 42 0.57 2.19 -8.06
C ARG A 42 0.66 1.65 -6.65
N PHE A 43 0.21 2.45 -5.70
CA PHE A 43 -0.03 1.97 -4.34
C PHE A 43 -1.06 0.82 -4.36
N GLY A 44 -0.79 -0.25 -3.61
CA GLY A 44 -1.67 -1.40 -3.51
C GLY A 44 -1.64 -2.03 -2.12
N CYS A 45 -2.68 -1.79 -1.33
CA CYS A 45 -2.93 -2.53 -0.09
C CYS A 45 -4.15 -3.44 -0.27
N THR A 46 -4.07 -4.66 0.27
CA THR A 46 -5.16 -5.64 0.18
C THR A 46 -6.14 -5.56 1.34
N CYS A 47 -5.95 -4.64 2.29
CA CYS A 47 -6.85 -4.49 3.43
C CYS A 47 -8.24 -4.08 2.97
N SER A 48 -9.25 -4.60 3.65
CA SER A 48 -10.65 -4.26 3.45
C SER A 48 -11.37 -4.42 4.77
N GLU A 49 -12.54 -3.79 4.90
CA GLU A 49 -13.37 -3.95 6.09
C GLU A 49 -13.73 -5.43 6.31
N GLU A 50 -14.04 -6.16 5.23
CA GLU A 50 -14.30 -7.60 5.27
C GLU A 50 -13.14 -8.40 5.87
N ARG A 51 -11.90 -8.12 5.45
CA ARG A 51 -10.71 -8.80 6.01
C ARG A 51 -10.50 -8.46 7.48
N VAL A 52 -10.78 -7.21 7.88
CA VAL A 52 -10.71 -6.79 9.28
C VAL A 52 -11.76 -7.52 10.11
N ARG A 53 -13.01 -7.59 9.62
CA ARG A 53 -14.09 -8.35 10.28
C ARG A 53 -13.75 -9.84 10.41
N ASN A 54 -13.16 -10.43 9.37
CA ASN A 54 -12.68 -11.81 9.42
C ASN A 54 -11.57 -11.98 10.47
N SER A 55 -10.65 -11.03 10.61
CA SER A 55 -9.64 -11.05 11.67
C SER A 55 -10.25 -10.96 13.07
N LEU A 56 -11.34 -10.21 13.23
CA LEU A 56 -12.04 -10.06 14.51
C LEU A 56 -12.96 -11.24 14.84
N SER A 57 -13.27 -12.11 13.86
CA SER A 57 -14.23 -13.22 14.02
C SER A 57 -13.85 -14.25 15.09
N ILE A 58 -12.58 -14.29 15.51
CA ILE A 58 -12.07 -15.21 16.53
C ILE A 58 -12.34 -14.76 17.96
N TYR A 59 -12.75 -13.50 18.17
CA TYR A 59 -12.98 -12.95 19.50
C TYR A 59 -14.43 -13.16 19.96
N SER A 60 -14.60 -13.42 21.26
CA SER A 60 -15.92 -13.49 21.90
C SER A 60 -16.56 -12.10 22.01
N ALA A 61 -17.89 -12.01 22.17
CA ALA A 61 -18.53 -10.71 22.41
C ALA A 61 -17.96 -10.00 23.66
N ARG A 62 -17.56 -10.76 24.68
CA ARG A 62 -16.92 -10.23 25.89
C ARG A 62 -15.55 -9.60 25.62
N ASP A 63 -14.79 -10.15 24.68
CA ASP A 63 -13.48 -9.57 24.32
C ASP A 63 -13.64 -8.37 23.38
N ILE A 64 -14.63 -8.42 22.48
CA ILE A 64 -15.03 -7.27 21.66
C ILE A 64 -15.50 -6.10 22.54
N GLU A 65 -16.24 -6.35 23.62
CA GLU A 65 -16.65 -5.33 24.58
C GLU A 65 -15.45 -4.62 25.21
N LYS A 66 -14.38 -5.35 25.53
CA LYS A 66 -13.13 -4.75 26.05
C LYS A 66 -12.34 -3.97 25.00
N MET A 67 -12.53 -4.28 23.71
CA MET A 67 -11.94 -3.54 22.58
C MET A 67 -12.81 -2.35 22.16
N THR A 68 -14.01 -2.23 22.72
CA THR A 68 -14.94 -1.15 22.43
C THR A 68 -14.49 0.09 23.18
N THR A 69 -14.34 1.18 22.43
CA THR A 69 -13.98 2.50 22.97
C THR A 69 -15.15 3.13 23.73
N ASP A 70 -14.88 4.19 24.49
CA ASP A 70 -15.92 4.96 25.20
C ASP A 70 -17.00 5.54 24.26
N GLU A 71 -16.69 5.69 22.97
CA GLU A 71 -17.65 6.10 21.92
C GLU A 71 -18.57 4.96 21.45
N GLY A 72 -18.43 3.75 21.99
CA GLY A 72 -19.26 2.59 21.63
C GLY A 72 -18.87 1.93 20.30
N ILE A 73 -17.64 2.14 19.82
CA ILE A 73 -17.14 1.56 18.56
C ILE A 73 -15.88 0.72 18.77
N VAL A 74 -15.65 -0.25 17.87
CA VAL A 74 -14.36 -0.93 17.72
C VAL A 74 -13.58 -0.29 16.58
N THR A 75 -12.33 0.05 16.84
CA THR A 75 -11.41 0.62 15.83
C THR A 75 -10.34 -0.38 15.44
N ALA A 76 -9.97 -0.40 14.15
CA ALA A 76 -8.87 -1.22 13.66
C ALA A 76 -8.04 -0.46 12.61
N ASP A 77 -6.73 -0.48 12.79
CA ASP A 77 -5.78 0.25 11.93
C ASP A 77 -4.94 -0.72 11.12
N CYS A 78 -4.95 -0.55 9.79
CA CYS A 78 -4.07 -1.33 8.93
C CYS A 78 -2.64 -0.85 9.09
N GLN A 79 -1.76 -1.70 9.63
CA GLN A 79 -0.34 -1.40 9.84
C GLN A 79 0.47 -1.24 8.53
N PHE A 80 -0.13 -1.53 7.37
CA PHE A 80 0.54 -1.39 6.06
C PHE A 80 0.20 -0.08 5.36
N CYS A 81 -1.08 0.29 5.31
CA CYS A 81 -1.54 1.47 4.59
C CYS A 81 -2.02 2.62 5.49
N GLY A 82 -2.14 2.39 6.80
CA GLY A 82 -2.69 3.36 7.74
C GLY A 82 -4.20 3.56 7.62
N ALA A 83 -4.93 2.71 6.89
CA ALA A 83 -6.38 2.81 6.82
C ALA A 83 -7.01 2.54 8.21
N HIS A 84 -7.95 3.42 8.59
CA HIS A 84 -8.67 3.36 9.86
C HIS A 84 -10.09 2.84 9.62
N TYR A 85 -10.45 1.73 10.27
CA TYR A 85 -11.77 1.13 10.21
C TYR A 85 -12.53 1.36 11.53
N ARG A 86 -13.80 1.76 11.43
CA ARG A 86 -14.72 1.92 12.56
C ARG A 86 -15.85 0.94 12.41
N LEU A 87 -16.04 0.06 13.40
CA LEU A 87 -16.96 -1.06 13.33
C LEU A 87 -17.92 -1.02 14.52
N ASP A 88 -19.18 -1.38 14.26
CA ASP A 88 -20.16 -1.60 15.32
C ASP A 88 -19.81 -2.90 16.07
N PRO A 89 -19.61 -2.86 17.41
CA PRO A 89 -19.32 -4.04 18.22
C PRO A 89 -20.32 -5.20 18.03
N ALA A 90 -21.59 -4.90 17.74
CA ALA A 90 -22.63 -5.91 17.53
C ALA A 90 -22.49 -6.70 16.21
N THR A 91 -21.64 -6.22 15.29
CA THR A 91 -21.46 -6.75 13.94
C THR A 91 -20.11 -7.48 13.75
N VAL A 92 -19.33 -7.65 14.83
CA VAL A 92 -18.01 -8.29 14.81
C VAL A 92 -17.86 -9.29 15.95
N GLY A 93 -16.91 -10.22 15.83
CA GLY A 93 -16.73 -11.33 16.78
C GLY A 93 -17.49 -12.60 16.39
N PHE A 94 -17.28 -13.65 17.17
CA PHE A 94 -17.86 -14.98 16.95
C PHE A 94 -19.40 -14.97 16.94
N GLU A 95 -19.99 -14.09 17.75
CA GLU A 95 -21.44 -14.00 18.00
C GLU A 95 -22.10 -12.85 17.23
N ALA A 96 -21.40 -12.30 16.22
CA ALA A 96 -21.88 -11.19 15.42
C ALA A 96 -23.24 -11.48 14.79
N ARG A 97 -24.15 -10.50 14.86
CA ARG A 97 -25.42 -10.57 14.14
C ARG A 97 -25.13 -10.34 12.66
N LYS A 98 -25.53 -11.30 11.81
CA LYS A 98 -25.50 -11.14 10.35
C LYS A 98 -26.45 -10.04 9.89
#